data_AF-A0A7S2XN43-F1
#
_entry.id   AF-A0A7S2XN43-F1
#
_cell.length_a   1.000
_cell.length_b   1.000
_cell.length_c   1.000
_cell.angle_alpha   90.00
_cell.angle_beta   90.00
_cell.angle_gamma   90.00
#
_symmetry.space_group_name_H-M   'P 1'
#
loop_
_entity.id
_entity.type
_entity.pdbx_description
1 polymer ?
#
loop_
_entity_poly.entity_id
_entity_poly.type
_entity_poly.pdbx_seq_one_letter_code
_entity_poly.pdbx_strand_id
1 'polypeptide(L)'
;RPFNMAGGEEEQQLGKKRKAPSEAGSDDDNGSVPVSSIPEESAKIKEDKPADPDSKDLTNTSEVGVDSVVGPGDDSSSSGSSKSLEKKNPYDEIKRTIVTNDGKHESLVLLVGLKSLFAKQLPKMPKEYIARLVFDRRHKSLALLSDDPQHKGGDEEIIGGICYRAYPEMRFAEIAFCAVSASQQVKGYGTKLMNLLKQHAVTEGVEYFITYADNYAIGYFKKQGFTKAISMPKGRFHGLIKDYDGGTMMECYIHPSIDFTRIPEMIEAQRNFILKRIETVAKSHKVVYPPLPKGFRPSLDSVSRANEAAARAMAIPGVAEAGWTMADLLVSTGGAKDADKQKNALKSELMALARKTEEQQFAWPFREPVDTAEVKDYLEIIKDPIDLSTIEKRIRKGDWYKSKQMLYVDLQRMASNCKMYNDSSSPYYECAVSLEKFLSNLFHD
;
A
#
# COMPACT_ATOMS: atom_id res chain seq x y z
N ARG A 1 19.81 -49.93 -13.45
CA ARG A 1 20.17 -50.20 -14.87
C ARG A 1 19.25 -49.35 -15.74
N PRO A 2 19.79 -48.65 -16.75
CA PRO A 2 19.23 -47.39 -17.26
C PRO A 2 18.43 -47.56 -18.55
N PHE A 3 17.63 -46.55 -18.90
CA PHE A 3 17.21 -46.28 -20.28
C PHE A 3 17.23 -44.77 -20.54
N ASN A 4 17.99 -44.40 -21.57
CA ASN A 4 18.16 -43.09 -22.19
C ASN A 4 16.85 -42.54 -22.77
N MET A 5 16.72 -41.21 -22.81
CA MET A 5 16.09 -40.46 -23.91
C MET A 5 16.79 -39.09 -24.03
N ALA A 6 17.28 -38.82 -25.25
CA ALA A 6 17.80 -37.53 -25.74
C ALA A 6 16.73 -36.43 -25.62
N GLY A 7 17.02 -35.13 -25.48
CA GLY A 7 18.09 -34.35 -26.10
C GLY A 7 17.51 -33.61 -27.31
N GLY A 8 16.99 -32.39 -27.09
CA GLY A 8 16.40 -31.53 -28.12
C GLY A 8 16.22 -30.11 -27.58
N GLU A 9 17.28 -29.31 -27.67
CA GLU A 9 17.30 -27.86 -27.42
C GLU A 9 17.08 -27.16 -28.78
N GLU A 10 16.07 -26.28 -28.86
CA GLU A 10 15.92 -25.34 -29.99
C GLU A 10 16.67 -24.04 -29.69
N GLU A 11 17.84 -23.88 -30.32
CA GLU A 11 18.57 -22.62 -30.43
C GLU A 11 17.84 -21.63 -31.35
N GLN A 12 17.40 -20.48 -30.80
CA GLN A 12 17.10 -19.30 -31.60
C GLN A 12 18.40 -18.56 -31.92
N GLN A 13 18.79 -18.60 -33.20
CA GLN A 13 19.91 -17.85 -33.76
C GLN A 13 19.63 -16.34 -33.72
N LEU A 14 20.50 -15.57 -33.05
CA LEU A 14 20.57 -14.12 -33.21
C LEU A 14 21.87 -13.67 -33.88
N GLY A 15 21.65 -12.94 -34.97
CA GLY A 15 22.54 -12.17 -35.85
C GLY A 15 23.95 -11.82 -35.38
N LYS A 16 24.91 -12.21 -36.20
CA LYS A 16 26.30 -11.77 -36.23
C LYS A 16 26.43 -10.26 -36.47
N LYS A 17 27.32 -9.61 -35.70
CA LYS A 17 27.94 -8.31 -36.03
C LYS A 17 28.76 -8.42 -37.32
N ARG A 18 28.62 -7.45 -38.24
CA ARG A 18 29.69 -7.01 -39.16
C ARG A 18 29.65 -5.49 -39.33
N LYS A 19 30.84 -4.89 -39.24
CA LYS A 19 31.14 -3.47 -39.43
C LYS A 19 31.93 -3.37 -40.75
N ALA A 20 31.56 -2.47 -41.66
CA ALA A 20 32.40 -1.98 -42.76
C ALA A 20 31.78 -0.69 -43.35
N PRO A 21 32.55 0.15 -44.07
CA PRO A 21 32.49 1.61 -43.93
C PRO A 21 31.86 2.37 -45.10
N SER A 22 31.76 3.69 -44.88
CA SER A 22 31.36 4.77 -45.78
C SER A 22 32.00 4.77 -47.17
N GLU A 23 31.22 5.10 -48.20
CA GLU A 23 31.60 6.03 -49.28
C GLU A 23 30.39 6.48 -50.11
N ALA A 24 30.58 7.60 -50.80
CA ALA A 24 29.60 8.52 -51.37
C ALA A 24 28.93 8.05 -52.69
N GLY A 25 27.82 8.70 -53.05
CA GLY A 25 27.24 8.65 -54.40
C GLY A 25 25.91 9.38 -54.47
N SER A 26 25.89 10.48 -55.24
CA SER A 26 24.76 11.33 -55.57
C SER A 26 23.89 10.77 -56.71
N ASP A 27 22.76 11.45 -56.92
CA ASP A 27 21.97 11.57 -58.16
C ASP A 27 20.67 10.76 -58.27
N ASP A 28 19.60 11.53 -58.10
CA ASP A 28 18.47 11.76 -59.02
C ASP A 28 17.32 10.76 -59.21
N ASP A 29 16.15 11.42 -59.15
CA ASP A 29 14.94 11.23 -59.94
C ASP A 29 13.81 10.36 -59.35
N ASN A 30 12.74 11.03 -58.90
CA ASN A 30 11.40 10.72 -59.41
C ASN A 30 10.34 11.78 -59.03
N GLY A 31 9.73 12.37 -60.07
CA GLY A 31 8.36 11.99 -60.40
C GLY A 31 7.23 12.49 -59.50
N SER A 32 6.79 13.70 -59.80
CA SER A 32 5.55 14.38 -59.45
C SER A 32 4.22 13.63 -59.69
N VAL A 33 3.29 13.80 -58.71
CA VAL A 33 1.85 14.21 -58.83
C VAL A 33 0.75 13.11 -58.93
N PRO A 34 -0.51 13.32 -58.44
CA PRO A 34 -1.06 14.24 -57.43
C PRO A 34 -1.95 13.61 -56.32
N VAL A 35 -2.20 14.48 -55.34
CA VAL A 35 -3.34 14.59 -54.42
C VAL A 35 -4.72 14.37 -55.07
N SER A 36 -5.58 13.61 -54.38
CA SER A 36 -7.03 13.79 -54.43
C SER A 36 -7.60 13.79 -53.01
N SER A 37 -8.65 14.58 -52.83
CA SER A 37 -9.01 15.26 -51.59
C SER A 37 -10.45 14.94 -51.15
N ILE A 38 -10.70 15.07 -49.84
CA ILE A 38 -12.00 15.35 -49.14
C ILE A 38 -12.95 14.13 -48.95
N PRO A 39 -13.78 14.03 -47.88
CA PRO A 39 -14.02 14.93 -46.73
C PRO A 39 -13.86 14.33 -45.31
N GLU A 40 -13.60 15.26 -44.39
CA GLU A 40 -13.96 15.18 -42.97
C GLU A 40 -15.48 15.09 -42.80
N GLU A 41 -15.95 14.12 -42.01
CA GLU A 41 -17.29 14.15 -41.43
C GLU A 41 -17.17 14.26 -39.91
N SER A 42 -17.48 15.47 -39.43
CA SER A 42 -17.54 15.84 -38.03
C SER A 42 -18.78 15.25 -37.37
N ALA A 43 -18.60 14.23 -36.52
CA ALA A 43 -19.62 13.78 -35.56
C ALA A 43 -19.17 14.13 -34.14
N LYS A 44 -19.76 15.19 -33.58
CA LYS A 44 -19.71 15.52 -32.16
C LYS A 44 -20.33 14.38 -31.35
N ILE A 45 -19.51 13.68 -30.56
CA ILE A 45 -19.98 12.89 -29.43
C ILE A 45 -19.46 13.60 -28.16
N LYS A 46 -20.41 14.02 -27.33
CA LYS A 46 -20.17 14.57 -26.00
C LYS A 46 -19.60 13.47 -25.12
N GLU A 47 -18.35 13.62 -24.69
CA GLU A 47 -17.83 12.88 -23.53
C GLU A 47 -18.38 13.53 -22.26
N ASP A 48 -19.35 12.88 -21.63
CA ASP A 48 -19.65 13.11 -20.22
C ASP A 48 -18.49 12.57 -19.39
N LYS A 49 -17.68 13.49 -18.85
CA LYS A 49 -16.69 13.19 -17.82
C LYS A 49 -17.41 12.65 -16.57
N PRO A 50 -17.07 11.45 -16.05
CA PRO A 50 -17.45 11.12 -14.69
C PRO A 50 -16.65 12.02 -13.73
N ALA A 51 -17.38 12.67 -12.82
CA ALA A 51 -16.86 13.57 -11.82
C ALA A 51 -15.80 12.88 -10.93
N ASP A 52 -14.64 13.50 -10.86
CA ASP A 52 -13.56 13.26 -9.92
C ASP A 52 -14.04 13.61 -8.49
N PRO A 53 -14.13 12.65 -7.54
CA PRO A 53 -14.51 12.96 -6.18
C PRO A 53 -13.29 12.87 -5.26
N ASP A 54 -12.23 13.63 -5.51
CA ASP A 54 -11.19 13.86 -4.49
C ASP A 54 -10.47 15.21 -4.69
N SER A 55 -11.18 16.30 -4.40
CA SER A 55 -10.55 17.58 -4.07
C SER A 55 -11.36 18.36 -3.05
N LYS A 56 -11.39 17.89 -1.79
CA LYS A 56 -11.70 18.75 -0.63
C LYS A 56 -10.84 18.38 0.57
N ASP A 57 -9.99 19.33 0.93
CA ASP A 57 -9.40 19.60 2.24
C ASP A 57 -9.53 18.51 3.32
N LEU A 58 -8.43 17.81 3.57
CA LEU A 58 -8.19 17.11 4.83
C LEU A 58 -7.61 18.07 5.87
N THR A 59 -8.43 19.01 6.33
CA THR A 59 -8.29 19.65 7.65
C THR A 59 -9.65 19.67 8.33
N ASN A 60 -10.04 18.54 8.90
CA ASN A 60 -11.07 18.49 9.96
C ASN A 60 -11.01 17.13 10.66
N THR A 61 -10.04 16.98 11.55
CA THR A 61 -10.23 16.12 12.72
C THR A 61 -11.24 16.83 13.61
N SER A 62 -12.44 16.25 13.71
CA SER A 62 -13.46 16.63 14.69
C SER A 62 -12.86 16.59 16.09
N GLU A 63 -12.59 17.77 16.63
CA GLU A 63 -12.43 18.00 18.06
C GLU A 63 -13.69 17.49 18.77
N VAL A 64 -13.51 16.47 19.62
CA VAL A 64 -14.52 16.15 20.63
C VAL A 64 -14.45 17.29 21.65
N GLY A 65 -15.50 18.10 21.66
CA GLY A 65 -15.65 19.25 22.56
C GLY A 65 -15.41 18.87 24.01
N VAL A 66 -14.56 19.65 24.66
CA VAL A 66 -14.34 19.62 26.10
C VAL A 66 -15.51 20.36 26.72
N ASP A 67 -16.50 19.62 27.22
CA ASP A 67 -17.58 20.21 28.00
C ASP A 67 -17.04 20.75 29.34
N SER A 68 -17.54 21.94 29.63
CA SER A 68 -17.27 22.82 30.76
C SER A 68 -17.36 22.15 32.14
N VAL A 69 -16.34 22.46 32.94
CA VAL A 69 -16.24 22.19 34.38
C VAL A 69 -17.39 22.85 35.14
N VAL A 70 -18.22 22.04 35.82
CA VAL A 70 -19.11 22.48 36.90
C VAL A 70 -18.52 21.98 38.22
N GLY A 71 -18.38 22.88 39.19
CA GLY A 71 -17.79 22.63 40.51
C GLY A 71 -18.65 21.72 41.43
N PRO A 72 -18.13 21.36 42.61
CA PRO A 72 -18.61 20.23 43.40
C PRO A 72 -19.82 20.58 44.26
N GLY A 73 -20.77 19.65 44.36
CA GLY A 73 -21.91 19.71 45.26
C GLY A 73 -22.37 18.31 45.66
N ASP A 74 -22.09 18.00 46.93
CA ASP A 74 -22.71 17.07 47.88
C ASP A 74 -22.91 15.56 47.60
N ASP A 75 -22.44 14.82 48.61
CA ASP A 75 -22.63 13.40 48.88
C ASP A 75 -24.10 12.96 48.85
N SER A 76 -24.38 11.89 48.11
CA SER A 76 -25.30 10.86 48.60
C SER A 76 -25.02 9.51 47.94
N SER A 77 -24.80 8.52 48.80
CA SER A 77 -24.63 7.11 48.51
C SER A 77 -25.82 6.55 47.71
N SER A 78 -25.56 6.05 46.50
CA SER A 78 -26.41 5.01 45.92
C SER A 78 -25.54 3.94 45.26
N SER A 79 -25.61 2.74 45.83
CA SER A 79 -25.01 1.51 45.33
C SER A 79 -25.72 1.08 44.04
N GLY A 80 -25.29 1.62 42.91
CA GLY A 80 -25.72 1.18 41.59
C GLY A 80 -24.78 0.11 41.04
N SER A 81 -25.19 -1.16 41.11
CA SER A 81 -24.51 -2.26 40.42
C SER A 81 -24.34 -1.92 38.94
N SER A 82 -23.09 -1.68 38.50
CA SER A 82 -22.75 -1.48 37.10
C SER A 82 -23.03 -2.78 36.34
N LYS A 83 -24.21 -2.89 35.72
CA LYS A 83 -24.47 -3.86 34.67
C LYS A 83 -23.56 -3.50 33.50
N SER A 84 -22.43 -4.19 33.38
CA SER A 84 -21.66 -4.24 32.13
C SER A 84 -22.57 -4.85 31.07
N LEU A 85 -23.20 -4.01 30.24
CA LEU A 85 -23.80 -4.46 29.00
C LEU A 85 -22.67 -5.09 28.18
N GLU A 86 -22.63 -6.43 28.13
CA GLU A 86 -21.72 -7.14 27.25
C GLU A 86 -21.93 -6.60 25.83
N LYS A 87 -20.94 -5.89 25.29
CA LYS A 87 -20.97 -5.42 23.91
C LYS A 87 -21.07 -6.68 23.05
N LYS A 88 -22.20 -6.88 22.36
CA LYS A 88 -22.38 -8.02 21.45
C LYS A 88 -21.27 -8.02 20.40
N ASN A 89 -20.68 -9.18 20.15
CA ASN A 89 -19.62 -9.31 19.17
C ASN A 89 -20.21 -9.09 17.76
N PRO A 90 -19.68 -8.15 16.96
CA PRO A 90 -20.21 -7.80 15.63
C PRO A 90 -20.11 -8.94 14.60
N TYR A 91 -19.47 -10.06 14.96
CA TYR A 91 -19.36 -11.27 14.14
C TYR A 91 -20.41 -12.33 14.48
N ASP A 92 -21.12 -12.21 15.61
CA ASP A 92 -22.08 -13.23 16.06
C ASP A 92 -23.31 -13.29 15.15
N GLU A 93 -23.79 -12.12 14.71
CA GLU A 93 -24.97 -12.00 13.86
C GLU A 93 -24.68 -12.35 12.40
N ILE A 94 -23.40 -12.43 12.01
CA ILE A 94 -23.00 -12.67 10.63
C ILE A 94 -23.13 -14.15 10.27
N LYS A 95 -24.00 -14.45 9.30
CA LYS A 95 -24.03 -15.75 8.64
C LYS A 95 -22.82 -15.97 7.74
N ARG A 96 -22.10 -17.06 7.99
CA ARG A 96 -20.94 -17.49 7.22
C ARG A 96 -20.92 -19.00 7.09
N THR A 97 -20.35 -19.48 5.98
CA THR A 97 -20.12 -20.91 5.77
C THR A 97 -18.83 -21.16 5.01
N ILE A 98 -18.17 -22.27 5.31
CA ILE A 98 -17.05 -22.78 4.53
C ILE A 98 -17.63 -23.81 3.56
N VAL A 99 -17.52 -23.52 2.27
CA VAL A 99 -18.04 -24.38 1.21
C VAL A 99 -16.90 -24.98 0.39
N THR A 100 -17.07 -26.25 0.02
CA THR A 100 -16.17 -27.01 -0.84
C THR A 100 -16.99 -27.75 -1.90
N ASN A 101 -16.38 -28.11 -3.02
CA ASN A 101 -17.06 -28.95 -4.01
C ASN A 101 -17.16 -30.41 -3.54
N ASP A 102 -18.15 -30.70 -2.69
CA ASP A 102 -18.47 -32.03 -2.18
C ASP A 102 -19.52 -32.78 -3.02
N GLY A 103 -19.96 -32.18 -4.15
CA GLY A 103 -20.98 -32.73 -5.04
C GLY A 103 -22.42 -32.56 -4.55
N LYS A 104 -22.67 -31.93 -3.39
CA LYS A 104 -24.03 -31.67 -2.90
C LYS A 104 -24.65 -30.46 -3.59
N HIS A 105 -25.97 -30.49 -3.76
CA HIS A 105 -26.73 -29.42 -4.40
C HIS A 105 -26.56 -28.08 -3.68
N GLU A 106 -26.70 -28.06 -2.35
CA GLU A 106 -26.56 -26.85 -1.53
C GLU A 106 -25.17 -26.20 -1.68
N SER A 107 -24.11 -27.00 -1.60
CA SER A 107 -22.73 -26.54 -1.81
C SER A 107 -22.54 -25.95 -3.21
N LEU A 108 -23.10 -26.61 -4.23
CA LEU A 108 -22.99 -26.16 -5.62
C LEU A 108 -23.71 -24.83 -5.86
N VAL A 109 -24.89 -24.61 -5.25
CA VAL A 109 -25.60 -23.33 -5.34
C VAL A 109 -24.73 -22.19 -4.79
N LEU A 110 -24.14 -22.40 -3.60
CA LEU A 110 -23.23 -21.42 -3.00
C LEU A 110 -21.97 -21.18 -3.85
N LEU A 111 -21.36 -22.23 -4.40
CA LEU A 111 -20.20 -22.11 -5.27
C LEU A 111 -20.52 -21.38 -6.58
N VAL A 112 -21.70 -21.60 -7.17
CA VAL A 112 -22.18 -20.85 -8.35
C VAL A 112 -22.36 -19.37 -8.01
N GLY A 113 -22.93 -19.06 -6.84
CA GLY A 113 -23.06 -17.69 -6.34
C GLY A 113 -21.68 -17.03 -6.17
N LEU A 114 -20.73 -17.71 -5.54
CA LEU A 114 -19.36 -17.23 -5.35
C LEU A 114 -18.64 -17.01 -6.69
N LYS A 115 -18.74 -17.97 -7.61
CA LYS A 115 -18.19 -17.84 -8.96
C LYS A 115 -18.75 -16.60 -9.67
N SER A 116 -20.05 -16.35 -9.53
CA SER A 116 -20.71 -15.19 -10.14
C SER A 116 -20.26 -13.88 -9.49
N LEU A 117 -20.11 -13.86 -8.17
CA LEU A 117 -19.54 -12.74 -7.43
C LEU A 117 -18.11 -12.43 -7.91
N PHE A 118 -17.21 -13.42 -7.90
CA PHE A 118 -15.82 -13.24 -8.30
C PHE A 118 -15.72 -12.77 -9.76
N ALA A 119 -16.49 -13.38 -10.67
CA ALA A 119 -16.49 -12.98 -12.08
C ALA A 119 -16.96 -11.53 -12.31
N LYS A 120 -17.83 -11.00 -11.43
CA LYS A 120 -18.29 -9.61 -11.49
C LYS A 120 -17.29 -8.64 -10.88
N GLN A 121 -16.65 -9.01 -9.77
CA GLN A 121 -15.74 -8.14 -9.03
C GLN A 121 -14.29 -8.18 -9.52
N LEU A 122 -13.91 -9.22 -10.27
CA LEU A 122 -12.55 -9.42 -10.81
C LEU A 122 -12.59 -9.49 -12.35
N PRO A 123 -12.88 -8.38 -13.06
CA PRO A 123 -13.10 -8.40 -14.51
C PRO A 123 -11.84 -8.76 -15.32
N LYS A 124 -10.64 -8.60 -14.75
CA LYS A 124 -9.37 -9.00 -15.37
C LYS A 124 -9.11 -10.50 -15.31
N MET A 125 -9.86 -11.24 -14.48
CA MET A 125 -9.70 -12.68 -14.33
C MET A 125 -10.65 -13.42 -15.28
N PRO A 126 -10.15 -14.35 -16.12
CA PRO A 126 -11.01 -15.11 -17.02
C PRO A 126 -12.09 -15.89 -16.27
N LYS A 127 -13.33 -15.90 -16.79
CA LYS A 127 -14.47 -16.53 -16.12
C LYS A 127 -14.30 -18.05 -15.98
N GLU A 128 -13.69 -18.67 -16.98
CA GLU A 128 -13.34 -20.09 -17.01
C GLU A 128 -12.29 -20.41 -15.94
N TYR A 129 -11.32 -19.50 -15.76
CA TYR A 129 -10.28 -19.62 -14.74
C TYR A 129 -10.88 -19.57 -13.33
N ILE A 130 -11.77 -18.59 -13.08
CA ILE A 130 -12.49 -18.46 -11.81
C ILE A 130 -13.31 -19.72 -11.54
N ALA A 131 -14.12 -20.17 -12.50
CA ALA A 131 -14.92 -21.37 -12.35
C ALA A 131 -14.06 -22.59 -12.04
N ARG A 132 -12.96 -22.78 -12.77
CA ARG A 132 -12.05 -23.92 -12.58
C ARG A 132 -11.50 -23.99 -11.15
N LEU A 133 -11.15 -22.87 -10.53
CA LEU A 133 -10.64 -22.85 -9.15
C LEU A 133 -11.76 -22.95 -8.11
N VAL A 134 -12.85 -22.21 -8.27
CA VAL A 134 -13.97 -22.22 -7.32
C VAL A 134 -14.58 -23.63 -7.21
N PHE A 135 -14.65 -24.37 -8.33
CA PHE A 135 -15.15 -25.75 -8.35
C PHE A 135 -14.05 -26.82 -8.17
N ASP A 136 -12.77 -26.46 -8.02
CA ASP A 136 -11.72 -27.44 -7.74
C ASP A 136 -11.90 -27.98 -6.31
N ARG A 137 -11.92 -29.31 -6.16
CA ARG A 137 -12.15 -29.98 -4.86
C ARG A 137 -11.06 -29.71 -3.83
N ARG A 138 -9.90 -29.21 -4.23
CA ARG A 138 -8.79 -28.82 -3.35
C ARG A 138 -8.91 -27.38 -2.87
N HIS A 139 -9.81 -26.59 -3.46
CA HIS A 139 -10.09 -25.24 -3.00
C HIS A 139 -11.29 -25.25 -2.06
N LYS A 140 -11.25 -24.32 -1.10
CA LYS A 140 -12.33 -24.02 -0.18
C LYS A 140 -12.72 -22.58 -0.38
N SER A 141 -13.97 -22.24 -0.08
CA SER A 141 -14.40 -20.86 -0.10
C SER A 141 -15.12 -20.51 1.19
N LEU A 142 -14.70 -19.42 1.84
CA LEU A 142 -15.50 -18.77 2.87
C LEU A 142 -16.54 -17.91 2.16
N ALA A 143 -17.83 -18.20 2.38
CA ALA A 143 -18.94 -17.41 1.89
C ALA A 143 -19.57 -16.62 3.05
N LEU A 144 -19.82 -15.34 2.79
CA LEU A 144 -20.58 -14.45 3.65
C LEU A 144 -22.00 -14.30 3.10
N LEU A 145 -23.00 -14.59 3.92
CA LEU A 145 -24.40 -14.64 3.49
C LEU A 145 -25.16 -13.44 4.03
N SER A 146 -26.15 -12.98 3.27
CA SER A 146 -27.05 -11.92 3.70
C SER A 146 -28.06 -12.39 4.72
N ASP A 147 -28.31 -11.55 5.72
CA ASP A 147 -29.36 -11.76 6.73
C ASP A 147 -30.71 -11.16 6.31
N ASP A 148 -30.81 -10.57 5.12
CA ASP A 148 -32.02 -9.88 4.67
C ASP A 148 -33.23 -10.84 4.56
N PRO A 149 -34.25 -10.70 5.43
CA PRO A 149 -35.43 -11.56 5.42
C PRO A 149 -36.29 -11.41 4.16
N GLN A 150 -36.12 -10.34 3.36
CA GLN A 150 -36.90 -10.13 2.14
C GLN A 150 -36.59 -11.14 1.03
N HIS A 151 -35.47 -11.87 1.14
CA HIS A 151 -35.08 -12.91 0.18
C HIS A 151 -35.50 -14.33 0.60
N LYS A 152 -36.32 -14.51 1.65
CA LYS A 152 -36.74 -15.82 2.19
C LYS A 152 -37.55 -16.74 1.25
N GLY A 153 -37.72 -16.38 -0.03
CA GLY A 153 -38.31 -17.20 -1.08
C GLY A 153 -37.36 -17.58 -2.22
N GLY A 154 -36.08 -17.21 -2.15
CA GLY A 154 -35.04 -17.53 -3.14
C GLY A 154 -33.68 -17.69 -2.46
N ASP A 155 -32.71 -18.29 -3.18
CA ASP A 155 -31.39 -18.66 -2.65
C ASP A 155 -30.72 -17.56 -1.80
N GLU A 156 -30.05 -17.94 -0.70
CA GLU A 156 -29.36 -17.00 0.20
C GLU A 156 -28.35 -16.13 -0.58
N GLU A 157 -28.51 -14.80 -0.53
CA GLU A 157 -27.64 -13.87 -1.28
C GLU A 157 -26.22 -13.86 -0.69
N ILE A 158 -25.23 -14.00 -1.56
CA ILE A 158 -23.81 -13.95 -1.19
C ILE A 158 -23.31 -12.51 -1.20
N ILE A 159 -22.98 -12.00 -0.01
CA ILE A 159 -22.41 -10.66 0.19
C ILE A 159 -20.94 -10.61 -0.23
N GLY A 160 -20.19 -11.67 0.06
CA GLY A 160 -18.74 -11.69 -0.12
C GLY A 160 -18.17 -13.09 -0.05
N GLY A 161 -16.94 -13.26 -0.52
CA GLY A 161 -16.23 -14.51 -0.34
C GLY A 161 -14.72 -14.42 -0.49
N ILE A 162 -14.04 -15.40 0.10
CA ILE A 162 -12.63 -15.70 -0.18
C ILE A 162 -12.52 -17.15 -0.62
N CYS A 163 -11.98 -17.37 -1.81
CA CYS A 163 -11.57 -18.68 -2.29
C CYS A 163 -10.09 -18.87 -1.99
N TYR A 164 -9.75 -19.97 -1.32
CA TYR A 164 -8.39 -20.28 -0.89
C TYR A 164 -8.09 -21.78 -1.00
N ARG A 165 -6.81 -22.12 -1.02
CA ARG A 165 -6.31 -23.49 -0.99
C ARG A 165 -5.37 -23.65 0.19
N ALA A 166 -5.75 -24.50 1.14
CA ALA A 166 -4.93 -24.79 2.32
C ALA A 166 -3.92 -25.91 2.04
N TYR A 167 -2.72 -25.78 2.62
CA TYR A 167 -1.66 -26.77 2.65
C TYR A 167 -1.29 -27.05 4.11
N PRO A 168 -2.06 -27.88 4.83
CA PRO A 168 -1.90 -28.07 6.28
C PRO A 168 -0.51 -28.57 6.67
N GLU A 169 0.07 -29.49 5.88
CA GLU A 169 1.43 -30.02 6.08
C GLU A 169 2.50 -28.92 6.02
N MET A 170 2.29 -27.92 5.17
CA MET A 170 3.20 -26.79 4.98
C MET A 170 2.81 -25.57 5.83
N ARG A 171 1.72 -25.68 6.61
CA ARG A 171 1.16 -24.65 7.52
C ARG A 171 0.86 -23.32 6.83
N PHE A 172 0.48 -23.33 5.55
CA PHE A 172 0.07 -22.13 4.83
C PHE A 172 -1.17 -22.34 3.98
N ALA A 173 -1.82 -21.26 3.55
CA ALA A 173 -2.85 -21.28 2.53
C ALA A 173 -2.64 -20.19 1.47
N GLU A 174 -2.95 -20.54 0.22
CA GLU A 174 -2.99 -19.62 -0.90
C GLU A 174 -4.38 -18.99 -1.01
N ILE A 175 -4.49 -17.68 -0.95
CA ILE A 175 -5.73 -16.95 -1.28
C ILE A 175 -5.76 -16.75 -2.79
N ALA A 176 -6.70 -17.41 -3.45
CA ALA A 176 -6.87 -17.32 -4.90
C ALA A 176 -7.77 -16.14 -5.30
N PHE A 177 -8.90 -15.97 -4.61
CA PHE A 177 -9.84 -14.88 -4.88
C PHE A 177 -10.36 -14.27 -3.59
N CYS A 178 -10.55 -12.96 -3.59
CA CYS A 178 -11.15 -12.22 -2.48
C CYS A 178 -12.04 -11.12 -3.06
N ALA A 179 -13.34 -11.15 -2.76
CA ALA A 179 -14.28 -10.16 -3.28
C ALA A 179 -15.46 -9.93 -2.35
N VAL A 180 -16.03 -8.73 -2.42
CA VAL A 180 -17.28 -8.33 -1.77
C VAL A 180 -18.17 -7.69 -2.82
N SER A 181 -19.47 -7.96 -2.78
CA SER A 181 -20.46 -7.38 -3.67
C SER A 181 -20.41 -5.85 -3.61
N ALA A 182 -20.48 -5.19 -4.77
CA ALA A 182 -20.35 -3.75 -4.90
C ALA A 182 -21.31 -2.96 -3.98
N SER A 183 -22.55 -3.42 -3.80
CA SER A 183 -23.56 -2.80 -2.92
C SER A 183 -23.20 -2.85 -1.44
N GLN A 184 -22.25 -3.70 -1.06
CA GLN A 184 -21.81 -3.96 0.31
C GLN A 184 -20.35 -3.54 0.54
N GLN A 185 -19.66 -3.01 -0.47
CA GLN A 185 -18.32 -2.46 -0.30
C GLN A 185 -18.33 -1.24 0.62
N VAL A 186 -17.17 -0.91 1.20
CA VAL A 186 -16.96 0.21 2.14
C VAL A 186 -17.68 0.06 3.50
N LYS A 187 -18.58 -0.92 3.68
CA LYS A 187 -19.25 -1.22 4.98
C LYS A 187 -18.41 -2.08 5.94
N GLY A 188 -17.14 -2.33 5.62
CA GLY A 188 -16.23 -3.12 6.45
C GLY A 188 -16.31 -4.65 6.28
N TYR A 189 -17.18 -5.17 5.40
CA TYR A 189 -17.31 -6.61 5.17
C TYR A 189 -16.00 -7.28 4.69
N GLY A 190 -15.18 -6.60 3.90
CA GLY A 190 -13.88 -7.15 3.47
C GLY A 190 -12.93 -7.42 4.64
N THR A 191 -12.90 -6.56 5.65
CA THR A 191 -12.11 -6.78 6.88
C THR A 191 -12.73 -7.88 7.72
N LYS A 192 -14.06 -7.87 7.88
CA LYS A 192 -14.78 -8.93 8.64
C LYS A 192 -14.51 -10.31 8.03
N LEU A 193 -14.58 -10.42 6.72
CA LEU A 193 -14.39 -11.67 5.99
C LEU A 193 -12.96 -12.20 6.14
N MET A 194 -11.95 -11.33 6.07
CA MET A 194 -10.56 -11.71 6.33
C MET A 194 -10.33 -12.15 7.78
N ASN A 195 -10.92 -11.47 8.76
CA ASN A 195 -10.80 -11.85 10.17
C ASN A 195 -11.46 -13.20 10.45
N LEU A 196 -12.65 -13.46 9.87
CA LEU A 196 -13.30 -14.76 9.94
C LEU A 196 -12.45 -15.86 9.29
N LEU A 197 -11.82 -15.55 8.14
CA LEU A 197 -10.93 -16.49 7.47
C LEU A 197 -9.69 -16.80 8.31
N LYS A 198 -9.06 -15.79 8.92
CA LYS A 198 -7.92 -15.98 9.83
C LYS A 198 -8.31 -16.84 11.04
N GLN A 199 -9.46 -16.57 11.63
CA GLN A 199 -9.97 -17.37 12.75
C GLN A 199 -10.20 -18.82 12.34
N HIS A 200 -10.75 -19.06 11.15
CA HIS A 200 -10.92 -20.42 10.62
C HIS A 200 -9.57 -21.08 10.29
N ALA A 201 -8.62 -20.36 9.69
CA ALA A 201 -7.29 -20.87 9.36
C ALA A 201 -6.51 -21.35 10.60
N VAL A 202 -6.66 -20.69 11.75
CA VAL A 202 -6.11 -21.19 13.02
C VAL A 202 -6.65 -22.58 13.36
N THR A 203 -7.93 -22.84 13.13
CA THR A 203 -8.54 -24.17 13.36
C THR A 203 -8.03 -25.24 12.38
N GLU A 204 -7.55 -24.83 11.20
CA GLU A 204 -6.94 -25.71 10.20
C GLU A 204 -5.41 -25.87 10.36
N GLY A 205 -4.81 -25.23 11.37
CA GLY A 205 -3.36 -25.26 11.59
C GLY A 205 -2.55 -24.43 10.58
N VAL A 206 -3.19 -23.48 9.90
CA VAL A 206 -2.56 -22.56 8.94
C VAL A 206 -1.98 -21.36 9.68
N GLU A 207 -0.71 -21.06 9.44
CA GLU A 207 0.03 -19.92 10.03
C GLU A 207 0.26 -18.79 9.03
N TYR A 208 0.31 -19.10 7.74
CA TYR A 208 0.64 -18.11 6.71
C TYR A 208 -0.43 -18.08 5.63
N PHE A 209 -0.84 -16.88 5.25
CA PHE A 209 -1.51 -16.66 3.97
C PHE A 209 -0.55 -16.09 2.96
N ILE A 210 -0.58 -16.65 1.75
CA ILE A 210 0.08 -16.09 0.57
C ILE A 210 -0.98 -15.74 -0.45
N THR A 211 -0.81 -14.59 -1.10
CA THR A 211 -1.69 -14.15 -2.18
C THR A 211 -0.88 -13.42 -3.24
N TYR A 212 -1.32 -13.50 -4.49
CA TYR A 212 -0.96 -12.52 -5.50
C TYR A 212 -2.02 -11.42 -5.51
N ALA A 213 -1.61 -10.20 -5.18
CA ALA A 213 -2.49 -9.05 -5.11
C ALA A 213 -2.32 -8.16 -6.33
N ASP A 214 -3.43 -7.82 -6.98
CA ASP A 214 -3.45 -6.75 -7.99
C ASP A 214 -3.04 -5.41 -7.36
N ASN A 215 -2.48 -4.50 -8.17
CA ASN A 215 -2.00 -3.18 -7.71
C ASN A 215 -3.05 -2.38 -6.93
N TYR A 216 -4.34 -2.47 -7.32
CA TYR A 216 -5.45 -1.81 -6.63
C TYR A 216 -5.80 -2.46 -5.28
N ALA A 217 -5.48 -3.74 -5.10
CA ALA A 217 -5.79 -4.50 -3.89
C ALA A 217 -4.68 -4.48 -2.84
N ILE A 218 -3.45 -4.05 -3.19
CA ILE A 218 -2.30 -3.98 -2.26
C ILE A 218 -2.66 -3.20 -1.00
N GLY A 219 -3.37 -2.07 -1.14
CA GLY A 219 -3.79 -1.25 0.01
C GLY A 219 -4.74 -1.97 0.95
N TYR A 220 -5.67 -2.79 0.42
CA TYR A 220 -6.55 -3.64 1.21
C TYR A 220 -5.73 -4.70 1.96
N PHE A 221 -4.89 -5.47 1.27
CA PHE A 221 -4.10 -6.54 1.89
C PHE A 221 -3.13 -6.00 2.95
N LYS A 222 -2.48 -4.85 2.72
CA LYS A 222 -1.66 -4.17 3.74
C LYS A 222 -2.46 -3.86 5.01
N LYS A 223 -3.69 -3.35 4.87
CA LYS A 223 -4.59 -3.10 6.03
C LYS A 223 -4.97 -4.38 6.77
N GLN A 224 -5.00 -5.52 6.06
CA GLN A 224 -5.22 -6.82 6.66
C GLN A 224 -3.94 -7.47 7.23
N GLY A 225 -2.82 -6.77 7.28
CA GLY A 225 -1.57 -7.28 7.83
C GLY A 225 -0.73 -8.12 6.86
N PHE A 226 -0.96 -7.97 5.55
CA PHE A 226 -0.07 -8.54 4.54
C PHE A 226 1.12 -7.61 4.26
N THR A 227 2.27 -8.21 3.98
CA THR A 227 3.52 -7.54 3.58
C THR A 227 4.04 -8.07 2.26
N LYS A 228 4.81 -7.27 1.52
CA LYS A 228 5.55 -7.72 0.33
C LYS A 228 6.78 -8.55 0.69
N ALA A 229 7.27 -8.43 1.92
CA ALA A 229 8.43 -9.17 2.40
C ALA A 229 8.00 -10.58 2.82
N ILE A 230 8.30 -11.57 1.97
CA ILE A 230 7.98 -12.97 2.23
C ILE A 230 9.00 -13.53 3.22
N SER A 231 8.57 -13.78 4.45
CA SER A 231 9.42 -14.33 5.51
C SER A 231 9.43 -15.86 5.51
N MET A 232 8.41 -16.50 4.93
CA MET A 232 8.31 -17.94 4.83
C MET A 232 9.42 -18.50 3.92
N PRO A 233 10.12 -19.59 4.31
CA PRO A 233 11.14 -20.21 3.47
C PRO A 233 10.58 -20.65 2.11
N LYS A 234 11.29 -20.33 1.02
CA LYS A 234 10.89 -20.67 -0.37
C LYS A 234 10.51 -22.14 -0.55
N GLY A 235 11.25 -23.06 0.08
CA GLY A 235 10.98 -24.49 0.02
C GLY A 235 9.60 -24.91 0.53
N ARG A 236 8.88 -24.04 1.28
CA ARG A 236 7.53 -24.36 1.76
C ARG A 236 6.42 -24.11 0.75
N PHE A 237 6.60 -23.19 -0.19
CA PHE A 237 5.53 -22.76 -1.11
C PHE A 237 5.91 -22.81 -2.59
N HIS A 238 7.20 -22.88 -2.91
CA HIS A 238 7.66 -22.88 -4.29
C HIS A 238 7.07 -24.07 -5.07
N GLY A 239 6.44 -23.80 -6.21
CA GLY A 239 5.75 -24.79 -7.03
C GLY A 239 4.35 -25.21 -6.54
N LEU A 240 3.91 -24.74 -5.36
CA LEU A 240 2.57 -25.01 -4.83
C LEU A 240 1.58 -23.88 -5.13
N ILE A 241 2.05 -22.64 -5.10
CA ILE A 241 1.24 -21.46 -5.41
C ILE A 241 1.25 -21.17 -6.91
N LYS A 242 0.19 -20.52 -7.40
CA LYS A 242 0.10 -20.10 -8.79
C LYS A 242 0.69 -18.71 -8.95
N ASP A 243 1.55 -18.55 -9.96
CA ASP A 243 2.06 -17.24 -10.35
C ASP A 243 1.04 -16.53 -11.24
N TYR A 244 0.82 -15.24 -10.98
CA TYR A 244 -0.09 -14.39 -11.74
C TYR A 244 0.68 -13.22 -12.33
N ASP A 245 0.66 -13.12 -13.66
CA ASP A 245 1.29 -11.99 -14.36
C ASP A 245 0.67 -10.67 -13.91
N GLY A 246 1.53 -9.74 -13.48
CA GLY A 246 1.12 -8.42 -12.98
C GLY A 246 0.61 -8.38 -11.54
N GLY A 247 0.60 -9.52 -10.82
CA GLY A 247 0.29 -9.58 -9.40
C GLY A 247 1.52 -9.35 -8.52
N THR A 248 1.35 -8.68 -7.38
CA THR A 248 2.40 -8.60 -6.35
C THR A 248 2.19 -9.71 -5.32
N MET A 249 3.18 -10.58 -5.14
CA MET A 249 3.14 -11.58 -4.06
C MET A 249 3.16 -10.88 -2.69
N MET A 250 2.26 -11.30 -1.81
CA MET A 250 2.14 -10.79 -0.44
C MET A 250 1.91 -11.91 0.56
N GLU A 251 2.45 -11.76 1.77
CA GLU A 251 2.38 -12.72 2.87
C GLU A 251 1.70 -12.09 4.10
N CYS A 252 0.85 -12.86 4.80
CA CYS A 252 0.32 -12.50 6.12
C CYS A 252 0.58 -13.64 7.11
N TYR A 253 1.25 -13.33 8.22
CA TYR A 253 1.39 -14.25 9.34
C TYR A 253 0.18 -14.16 10.28
N ILE A 254 -0.36 -15.32 10.65
CA ILE A 254 -1.54 -15.51 11.49
C ILE A 254 -1.06 -16.06 12.82
N HIS A 255 -1.10 -15.22 13.85
CA HIS A 255 -0.68 -15.64 15.19
C HIS A 255 -1.75 -16.53 15.84
N PRO A 256 -1.44 -17.78 16.26
CA PRO A 256 -2.44 -18.74 16.76
C PRO A 256 -3.21 -18.29 18.01
N SER A 257 -2.62 -17.43 18.83
CA SER A 257 -3.24 -16.96 20.08
C SER A 257 -4.13 -15.73 19.94
N ILE A 258 -4.24 -15.14 18.74
CA ILE A 258 -5.02 -13.93 18.51
C ILE A 258 -6.42 -14.31 18.04
N ASP A 259 -7.45 -13.84 18.75
CA ASP A 259 -8.84 -13.89 18.27
C ASP A 259 -9.09 -12.70 17.34
N PHE A 260 -9.10 -12.96 16.03
CA PHE A 260 -9.27 -11.92 15.02
C PHE A 260 -10.69 -11.33 15.00
N THR A 261 -11.66 -11.95 15.69
CA THR A 261 -13.02 -11.43 15.81
C THR A 261 -13.16 -10.41 16.95
N ARG A 262 -12.21 -10.38 17.90
CA ARG A 262 -12.24 -9.51 19.09
C ARG A 262 -11.10 -8.51 19.17
N ILE A 263 -10.43 -8.22 18.05
CA ILE A 263 -9.32 -7.25 18.00
C ILE A 263 -9.66 -5.90 18.67
N PRO A 264 -10.83 -5.26 18.43
CA PRO A 264 -11.12 -3.98 19.07
C PRO A 264 -11.13 -4.05 20.60
N GLU A 265 -11.74 -5.09 21.17
CA GLU A 265 -11.80 -5.33 22.61
C GLU A 265 -10.41 -5.60 23.19
N MET A 266 -9.60 -6.40 22.50
CA MET A 266 -8.22 -6.69 22.90
C MET A 266 -7.35 -5.42 22.94
N ILE A 267 -7.45 -4.58 21.91
CA ILE A 267 -6.71 -3.32 21.83
C ILE A 267 -7.19 -2.33 22.89
N GLU A 268 -8.50 -2.23 23.13
CA GLU A 268 -9.08 -1.40 24.20
C GLU A 268 -8.57 -1.86 25.57
N ALA A 269 -8.57 -3.16 25.85
CA ALA A 269 -8.05 -3.73 27.09
C ALA A 269 -6.55 -3.46 27.29
N GLN A 270 -5.74 -3.66 26.23
CA GLN A 270 -4.31 -3.38 26.25
C GLN A 270 -4.02 -1.88 26.49
N ARG A 271 -4.75 -0.99 25.79
CA ARG A 271 -4.63 0.45 25.97
C ARG A 271 -4.99 0.85 27.40
N ASN A 272 -6.09 0.33 27.93
CA ASN A 272 -6.53 0.61 29.30
C ASN A 272 -5.52 0.12 30.34
N PHE A 273 -4.92 -1.05 30.12
CA PHE A 273 -3.84 -1.56 30.97
C PHE A 273 -2.63 -0.61 30.98
N ILE A 274 -2.18 -0.17 29.80
CA ILE A 274 -1.06 0.77 29.68
C ILE A 274 -1.39 2.11 30.33
N LEU A 275 -2.58 2.65 30.09
CA LEU A 275 -3.02 3.93 30.66
C LEU A 275 -3.07 3.87 32.19
N LYS A 276 -3.65 2.82 32.76
CA LYS A 276 -3.64 2.59 34.22
C LYS A 276 -2.22 2.53 34.77
N ARG A 277 -1.29 1.89 34.04
CA ARG A 277 0.12 1.85 34.47
C ARG A 277 0.75 3.24 34.41
N ILE A 278 0.49 4.02 33.35
CA ILE A 278 0.93 5.40 33.22
C ILE A 278 0.38 6.24 34.37
N GLU A 279 -0.89 6.08 34.75
CA GLU A 279 -1.51 6.79 35.88
C GLU A 279 -0.82 6.52 37.24
N THR A 280 -0.16 5.38 37.41
CA THR A 280 0.60 5.13 38.65
C THR A 280 1.88 5.96 38.78
N VAL A 281 2.41 6.47 37.66
CA VAL A 281 3.68 7.21 37.60
C VAL A 281 3.48 8.67 37.22
N ALA A 282 2.63 8.92 36.23
CA ALA A 282 2.36 10.24 35.68
C ALA A 282 1.48 11.07 36.62
N LYS A 283 1.82 12.34 36.79
CA LYS A 283 1.02 13.31 37.56
C LYS A 283 0.03 14.09 36.69
N SER A 284 0.11 13.95 35.37
CA SER A 284 -0.63 14.74 34.38
C SER A 284 -2.15 14.68 34.52
N HIS A 285 -2.70 13.54 34.93
CA HIS A 285 -4.14 13.35 35.12
C HIS A 285 -4.65 13.83 36.49
N LYS A 286 -3.74 14.16 37.43
CA LYS A 286 -4.07 14.65 38.78
C LYS A 286 -3.81 16.14 38.94
N VAL A 287 -2.79 16.66 38.27
CA VAL A 287 -2.33 18.05 38.40
C VAL A 287 -2.79 18.82 37.18
N VAL A 288 -3.83 19.65 37.37
CA VAL A 288 -4.27 20.64 36.39
C VAL A 288 -3.78 22.00 36.88
N TYR A 289 -2.84 22.60 36.16
CA TYR A 289 -2.34 23.94 36.48
C TYR A 289 -3.34 25.01 36.05
N PRO A 290 -3.46 26.14 36.78
CA PRO A 290 -4.27 27.27 36.36
C PRO A 290 -3.89 27.77 34.96
N PRO A 291 -4.85 28.32 34.20
CA PRO A 291 -4.54 28.89 32.89
C PRO A 291 -3.53 30.04 33.04
N LEU A 292 -2.65 30.17 32.04
CA LEU A 292 -1.69 31.27 32.01
C LEU A 292 -2.42 32.63 31.92
N PRO A 293 -1.94 33.67 32.62
CA PRO A 293 -2.50 35.01 32.50
C PRO A 293 -2.50 35.53 31.06
N LYS A 294 -3.52 36.33 30.70
CA LYS A 294 -3.57 37.00 29.39
C LYS A 294 -2.33 37.89 29.22
N GLY A 295 -1.51 37.60 28.20
CA GLY A 295 -0.27 38.32 27.95
C GLY A 295 0.94 37.84 28.76
N PHE A 296 0.91 36.60 29.26
CA PHE A 296 2.05 35.98 29.97
C PHE A 296 3.38 36.18 29.22
N ARG A 297 4.24 37.04 29.79
CA ARG A 297 5.59 37.35 29.33
C ARG A 297 6.49 37.38 30.57
N PRO A 298 7.16 36.27 30.91
CA PRO A 298 8.06 36.25 32.05
C PRO A 298 9.24 37.21 31.80
N SER A 299 9.69 37.91 32.83
CA SER A 299 10.93 38.70 32.74
C SER A 299 12.10 37.73 32.63
N LEU A 300 12.74 37.70 31.46
CA LEU A 300 13.90 36.86 31.19
C LEU A 300 15.15 37.73 31.31
N ASP A 301 15.54 38.05 32.54
CA ASP A 301 16.73 38.86 32.78
C ASP A 301 17.97 38.04 32.39
N SER A 302 18.86 38.61 31.56
CA SER A 302 20.17 38.04 31.19
C SER A 302 20.21 36.74 30.37
N VAL A 303 19.12 36.36 29.69
CA VAL A 303 19.10 35.18 28.80
C VAL A 303 19.47 35.56 27.36
N SER A 304 20.36 34.79 26.72
CA SER A 304 20.69 35.00 25.31
C SER A 304 19.48 34.77 24.40
N ARG A 305 19.41 35.47 23.25
CA ARG A 305 18.35 35.26 22.24
C ARG A 305 18.21 33.79 21.80
N ALA A 306 19.31 33.04 21.79
CA ALA A 306 19.30 31.62 21.43
C ALA A 306 18.59 30.74 22.48
N ASN A 307 18.54 31.16 23.74
CA ASN A 307 17.98 30.40 24.85
C ASN A 307 16.63 30.95 25.34
N GLU A 308 16.16 32.06 24.74
CA GLU A 308 14.95 32.77 25.15
C GLU A 308 13.70 31.87 25.12
N ALA A 309 13.58 31.01 24.10
CA ALA A 309 12.46 30.08 23.97
C ALA A 309 12.45 29.01 25.08
N ALA A 310 13.61 28.40 25.36
CA ALA A 310 13.76 27.42 26.44
C ALA A 310 13.51 28.07 27.82
N ALA A 311 14.03 29.28 28.03
CA ALA A 311 13.85 30.01 29.27
C ALA A 311 12.39 30.42 29.50
N ARG A 312 11.69 30.84 28.43
CA ARG A 312 10.26 31.13 28.49
C ARG A 312 9.45 29.87 28.82
N ALA A 313 9.80 28.73 28.25
CA ALA A 313 9.17 27.44 28.55
C ALA A 313 9.42 27.01 30.01
N MET A 314 10.64 27.17 30.54
CA MET A 314 10.96 26.91 31.95
C MET A 314 10.16 27.78 32.92
N ALA A 315 9.85 29.02 32.54
CA ALA A 315 9.10 29.95 33.38
C ALA A 315 7.59 29.61 33.46
N ILE A 316 7.08 28.67 32.66
CA ILE A 316 5.69 28.22 32.73
C ILE A 316 5.50 27.37 34.00
N PRO A 317 4.53 27.70 34.87
CA PRO A 317 4.22 26.90 36.05
C PRO A 317 3.98 25.43 35.69
N GLY A 318 4.58 24.52 36.46
CA GLY A 318 4.46 23.08 36.25
C GLY A 318 5.49 22.44 35.31
N VAL A 319 6.23 23.21 34.51
CA VAL A 319 7.25 22.64 33.58
C VAL A 319 8.44 22.08 34.35
N ALA A 320 9.03 22.85 35.26
CA ALA A 320 10.12 22.38 36.11
C ALA A 320 9.65 21.28 37.08
N GLU A 321 8.43 21.38 37.61
CA GLU A 321 7.82 20.40 38.53
C GLU A 321 7.52 19.05 37.84
N ALA A 322 7.26 19.09 36.53
CA ALA A 322 7.15 17.90 35.69
C ALA A 322 8.51 17.27 35.35
N GLY A 323 9.62 17.84 35.83
CA GLY A 323 10.97 17.29 35.67
C GLY A 323 11.70 17.74 34.41
N TRP A 324 11.19 18.74 33.69
CA TRP A 324 11.90 19.30 32.53
C TRP A 324 13.08 20.15 32.97
N THR A 325 14.23 19.92 32.35
CA THR A 325 15.42 20.74 32.57
C THR A 325 15.60 21.76 31.45
N MET A 326 16.43 22.78 31.72
CA MET A 326 16.82 23.74 30.70
C MET A 326 17.53 23.06 29.51
N ALA A 327 18.29 21.99 29.74
CA ALA A 327 18.95 21.23 28.69
C ALA A 327 17.93 20.49 27.80
N ASP A 328 16.93 19.85 28.39
CA ASP A 328 15.87 19.16 27.65
C ASP A 328 15.07 20.14 26.78
N LEU A 329 14.78 21.33 27.34
CA LEU A 329 14.07 22.37 26.62
C LEU A 329 14.94 23.00 25.54
N LEU A 330 16.24 23.21 25.75
CA LEU A 330 17.14 23.70 24.70
C LEU A 330 17.22 22.73 23.51
N VAL A 331 17.18 21.42 23.75
CA VAL A 331 17.07 20.40 22.68
C VAL A 331 15.70 20.47 22.01
N SER A 332 14.63 20.62 22.79
CA SER A 332 13.25 20.60 22.29
C SER A 332 12.79 21.92 21.64
N THR A 333 13.42 23.05 21.97
CA THR A 333 13.14 24.40 21.44
C THR A 333 14.25 24.92 20.52
N GLY A 334 15.38 24.23 20.41
CA GLY A 334 16.48 24.60 19.52
C GLY A 334 16.10 24.48 18.04
N GLY A 335 16.82 25.19 17.18
CA GLY A 335 16.62 25.22 15.71
C GLY A 335 16.74 23.86 14.99
N ALA A 336 16.97 22.76 15.73
CA ALA A 336 16.85 21.40 15.24
C ALA A 336 15.42 21.08 14.76
N LYS A 337 14.36 21.63 15.38
CA LYS A 337 12.99 21.47 14.87
C LYS A 337 12.76 22.13 13.53
N ASP A 338 13.35 23.32 13.30
CA ASP A 338 13.24 24.00 12.01
C ASP A 338 14.09 23.29 10.94
N ALA A 339 15.29 22.84 11.29
CA ALA A 339 16.15 22.07 10.41
C ALA A 339 15.54 20.70 10.06
N ASP A 340 14.97 19.98 11.04
CA ASP A 340 14.30 18.70 10.82
C ASP A 340 12.98 18.88 10.06
N LYS A 341 12.23 19.95 10.33
CA LYS A 341 11.03 20.31 9.57
C LYS A 341 11.37 20.65 8.12
N GLN A 342 12.43 21.42 7.88
CA GLN A 342 12.92 21.73 6.53
C GLN A 342 13.43 20.47 5.83
N LYS A 343 14.17 19.61 6.53
CA LYS A 343 14.66 18.33 6.00
C LYS A 343 13.51 17.39 5.65
N ASN A 344 12.48 17.31 6.50
CA ASN A 344 11.29 16.50 6.26
C ASN A 344 10.43 17.08 5.12
N ALA A 345 10.31 18.41 5.02
CA ALA A 345 9.62 19.07 3.92
C ALA A 345 10.32 18.79 2.58
N LEU A 346 11.65 18.99 2.52
CA LEU A 346 12.46 18.66 1.34
C LEU A 346 12.32 17.17 0.99
N LYS A 347 12.43 16.27 1.97
CA LYS A 347 12.26 14.83 1.74
C LYS A 347 10.89 14.50 1.13
N SER A 348 9.82 15.09 1.65
CA SER A 348 8.46 14.90 1.13
C SER A 348 8.34 15.42 -0.31
N GLU A 349 8.93 16.57 -0.60
CA GLU A 349 8.93 17.17 -1.92
C GLU A 349 9.73 16.34 -2.95
N LEU A 350 10.91 15.85 -2.57
CA LEU A 350 11.72 14.95 -3.41
C LEU A 350 10.99 13.63 -3.70
N MET A 351 10.33 13.03 -2.70
CA MET A 351 9.50 11.83 -2.90
C MET A 351 8.35 12.09 -3.88
N ALA A 352 7.70 13.26 -3.81
CA ALA A 352 6.63 13.61 -4.72
C ALA A 352 7.13 13.75 -6.17
N LEU A 353 8.29 14.36 -6.38
CA LEU A 353 8.91 14.49 -7.71
C LEU A 353 9.34 13.14 -8.29
N ALA A 354 9.96 12.27 -7.47
CA ALA A 354 10.33 10.92 -7.89
C ALA A 354 9.10 10.10 -8.29
N ARG A 355 8.03 10.16 -7.48
CA ARG A 355 6.77 9.47 -7.76
C ARG A 355 6.08 9.97 -9.02
N LYS A 356 6.00 11.30 -9.22
CA LYS A 356 5.47 11.89 -10.46
C LYS A 356 6.20 11.39 -11.70
N THR A 357 7.51 11.16 -11.59
CA THR A 357 8.34 10.60 -12.67
C THR A 357 8.03 9.12 -12.89
N GLU A 358 7.90 8.32 -11.82
CA GLU A 358 7.61 6.88 -11.88
C GLU A 358 6.23 6.54 -12.47
N GLU A 359 5.24 7.41 -12.22
CA GLU A 359 3.86 7.27 -12.70
C GLU A 359 3.72 7.52 -14.22
N GLN A 360 4.74 8.08 -14.88
CA GLN A 360 4.71 8.31 -16.31
C GLN A 360 4.75 7.00 -17.10
N GLN A 361 4.06 6.96 -18.25
CA GLN A 361 4.02 5.76 -19.10
C GLN A 361 5.40 5.37 -19.62
N PHE A 362 6.28 6.33 -19.92
CA PHE A 362 7.65 6.08 -20.39
C PHE A 362 8.60 5.60 -19.28
N ALA A 363 8.16 5.55 -18.01
CA ALA A 363 9.07 5.33 -16.89
C ALA A 363 9.45 3.86 -16.66
N TRP A 364 8.79 2.92 -17.34
CA TRP A 364 8.96 1.48 -17.12
C TRP A 364 10.42 0.98 -17.15
N PRO A 365 11.35 1.48 -18.00
CA PRO A 365 12.74 1.00 -17.99
C PRO A 365 13.57 1.53 -16.82
N PHE A 366 13.07 2.57 -16.13
CA PHE A 366 13.82 3.31 -15.11
C PHE A 366 13.43 2.93 -13.69
N ARG A 367 12.41 2.07 -13.53
CA ARG A 367 11.84 1.73 -12.22
C ARG A 367 12.81 0.96 -11.35
N GLU A 368 13.50 0.00 -11.95
CA GLU A 368 14.43 -0.89 -11.26
C GLU A 368 15.82 -0.83 -11.91
N PRO A 369 16.88 -1.22 -11.18
CA PRO A 369 18.22 -1.31 -11.75
C PRO A 369 18.28 -2.31 -12.91
N VAL A 370 19.16 -2.06 -13.87
CA VAL A 370 19.45 -3.02 -14.95
C VAL A 370 20.03 -4.31 -14.35
N ASP A 371 19.48 -5.46 -14.75
CA ASP A 371 20.00 -6.76 -14.32
C ASP A 371 21.32 -7.07 -15.04
N THR A 372 22.43 -6.91 -14.31
CA THR A 372 23.78 -7.16 -14.82
C THR A 372 24.09 -8.64 -15.05
N ALA A 373 23.26 -9.57 -14.56
CA ALA A 373 23.39 -10.99 -14.90
C ALA A 373 22.93 -11.25 -16.34
N GLU A 374 21.90 -10.52 -16.78
CA GLU A 374 21.35 -10.57 -18.14
C GLU A 374 22.15 -9.66 -19.10
N VAL A 375 22.50 -8.45 -18.65
CA VAL A 375 23.20 -7.43 -19.44
C VAL A 375 24.64 -7.25 -18.94
N LYS A 376 25.51 -8.17 -19.36
CA LYS A 376 26.86 -8.34 -18.78
C LYS A 376 27.83 -7.18 -19.06
N ASP A 377 27.72 -6.54 -20.22
CA ASP A 377 28.57 -5.42 -20.64
C ASP A 377 28.07 -4.06 -20.14
N TYR A 378 26.91 -4.01 -19.46
CA TYR A 378 26.29 -2.76 -19.03
C TYR A 378 27.22 -1.89 -18.16
N LEU A 379 27.89 -2.49 -17.17
CA LEU A 379 28.80 -1.77 -16.27
C LEU A 379 30.17 -1.45 -16.90
N GLU A 380 30.49 -2.07 -18.04
CA GLU A 380 31.67 -1.71 -18.83
C GLU A 380 31.44 -0.38 -19.55
N ILE A 381 30.20 -0.11 -19.96
CA ILE A 381 29.79 1.09 -20.70
C ILE A 381 29.31 2.19 -19.75
N ILE A 382 28.41 1.86 -18.83
CA ILE A 382 27.79 2.80 -17.89
C ILE A 382 28.51 2.78 -16.55
N LYS A 383 29.15 3.90 -16.19
CA LYS A 383 30.00 4.02 -14.99
C LYS A 383 29.23 4.36 -13.72
N ASP A 384 28.18 5.16 -13.83
CA ASP A 384 27.37 5.61 -12.70
C ASP A 384 25.90 5.20 -12.92
N PRO A 385 25.55 3.91 -12.78
CA PRO A 385 24.17 3.44 -12.94
C PRO A 385 23.26 4.07 -11.88
N ILE A 386 22.04 4.39 -12.29
CA ILE A 386 21.02 4.99 -11.43
C ILE A 386 19.62 4.64 -11.96
N ASP A 387 18.68 4.45 -11.04
CA ASP A 387 17.29 4.08 -11.28
C ASP A 387 16.39 4.70 -10.20
N LEU A 388 15.07 4.69 -10.43
CA LEU A 388 14.08 5.28 -9.52
C LEU A 388 14.03 4.57 -8.16
N SER A 389 14.19 3.25 -8.09
CA SER A 389 14.25 2.53 -6.81
C SER A 389 15.46 2.98 -5.96
N THR A 390 16.61 3.21 -6.60
CA THR A 390 17.83 3.68 -5.95
C THR A 390 17.68 5.12 -5.47
N ILE A 391 17.08 5.99 -6.30
CA ILE A 391 16.73 7.36 -5.93
C ILE A 391 15.79 7.36 -4.72
N GLU A 392 14.74 6.53 -4.73
CA GLU A 392 13.78 6.42 -3.64
C GLU A 392 14.46 5.99 -2.32
N LYS A 393 15.33 4.97 -2.38
CA LYS A 393 16.12 4.51 -1.21
C LYS A 393 16.98 5.64 -0.64
N ARG A 394 17.66 6.43 -1.50
CA ARG A 394 18.48 7.58 -1.10
C ARG A 394 17.65 8.69 -0.47
N ILE A 395 16.47 9.03 -1.03
CA ILE A 395 15.55 10.01 -0.43
C ILE A 395 15.07 9.52 0.94
N ARG A 396 14.70 8.25 1.07
CA ARG A 396 14.24 7.65 2.34
C ARG A 396 15.31 7.69 3.43
N LYS A 397 16.58 7.43 3.08
CA LYS A 397 17.73 7.51 3.99
C LYS A 397 18.02 8.94 4.43
N GLY A 398 17.85 9.92 3.53
CA GLY A 398 17.83 11.35 3.85
C GLY A 398 19.20 11.98 4.12
N ASP A 399 20.28 11.34 3.66
CA ASP A 399 21.68 11.80 3.78
C ASP A 399 22.29 12.23 2.44
N TRP A 400 21.63 11.92 1.31
CA TRP A 400 22.17 12.16 -0.04
C TRP A 400 21.71 13.49 -0.64
N TYR A 401 20.40 13.65 -0.85
CA TYR A 401 19.84 14.81 -1.55
C TYR A 401 19.65 15.99 -0.59
N LYS A 402 20.42 17.06 -0.81
CA LYS A 402 20.33 18.32 -0.05
C LYS A 402 19.53 19.40 -0.76
N SER A 403 19.14 19.17 -2.02
CA SER A 403 18.35 20.09 -2.83
C SER A 403 17.63 19.34 -3.97
N LYS A 404 16.61 19.99 -4.56
CA LYS A 404 15.94 19.51 -5.79
C LYS A 404 16.92 19.33 -6.94
N GLN A 405 17.92 20.21 -7.04
CA GLN A 405 18.90 20.16 -8.12
C GLN A 405 19.69 18.85 -8.13
N MET A 406 20.01 18.29 -6.95
CA MET A 406 20.71 17.01 -6.87
C MET A 406 19.85 15.85 -7.40
N LEU A 407 18.53 15.89 -7.14
CA LEU A 407 17.59 14.92 -7.71
C LEU A 407 17.51 15.08 -9.24
N TYR A 408 17.39 16.32 -9.73
CA TYR A 408 17.37 16.62 -11.16
C TYR A 408 18.59 16.05 -11.89
N VAL A 409 19.80 16.24 -11.34
CA VAL A 409 21.05 15.70 -11.90
C VAL A 409 21.02 14.17 -11.98
N ASP A 410 20.54 13.48 -10.94
CA ASP A 410 20.42 12.01 -10.97
C ASP A 410 19.39 11.54 -12.01
N LEU A 411 18.26 12.24 -12.17
CA LEU A 411 17.24 11.93 -13.17
C LEU A 411 17.73 12.21 -14.60
N GLN A 412 18.51 13.26 -14.83
CA GLN A 412 19.15 13.52 -16.12
C GLN A 412 20.21 12.46 -16.45
N ARG A 413 21.00 12.04 -15.44
CA ARG A 413 21.97 10.96 -15.62
C ARG A 413 21.27 9.65 -15.98
N MET A 414 20.12 9.36 -15.38
CA MET A 414 19.30 8.19 -15.72
C MET A 414 18.93 8.18 -17.21
N ALA A 415 18.45 9.32 -17.75
CA ALA A 415 18.16 9.46 -19.18
C ALA A 415 19.43 9.33 -20.05
N SER A 416 20.52 9.99 -19.63
CA SER A 416 21.80 9.99 -20.36
C SER A 416 22.41 8.59 -20.45
N ASN A 417 22.40 7.83 -19.35
CA ASN A 417 22.87 6.45 -19.33
C ASN A 417 22.04 5.57 -20.27
N CYS A 418 20.72 5.77 -20.29
CA CYS A 418 19.84 5.02 -21.18
C CYS A 418 20.16 5.29 -22.65
N LYS A 419 20.35 6.57 -23.03
CA LYS A 419 20.71 6.95 -24.40
C LYS A 419 22.12 6.53 -24.81
N MET A 420 23.06 6.50 -23.86
CA MET A 420 24.43 6.08 -24.10
C MET A 420 24.52 4.57 -24.40
N TYR A 421 23.71 3.77 -23.70
CA TYR A 421 23.72 2.33 -23.85
C TYR A 421 22.85 1.84 -25.02
N ASN A 422 21.69 2.46 -25.25
CA ASN A 422 20.71 1.98 -26.22
C ASN A 422 20.75 2.74 -27.54
N ASP A 423 20.46 2.06 -28.65
CA ASP A 423 20.37 2.68 -29.98
C ASP A 423 19.23 3.71 -30.04
N SER A 424 19.44 4.78 -30.81
CA SER A 424 18.46 5.83 -31.09
C SER A 424 17.11 5.33 -31.61
N SER A 425 17.06 4.18 -32.30
CA SER A 425 15.82 3.59 -32.79
C SER A 425 15.12 2.68 -31.77
N SER A 426 15.68 2.52 -30.56
CA SER A 426 15.13 1.62 -29.55
C SER A 426 14.00 2.28 -28.74
N PRO A 427 13.01 1.49 -28.29
CA PRO A 427 11.97 2.01 -27.39
C PRO A 427 12.53 2.54 -26.06
N TYR A 428 13.70 2.04 -25.63
CA TYR A 428 14.41 2.54 -24.45
C TYR A 428 14.93 3.96 -24.64
N TYR A 429 15.53 4.25 -25.81
CA TYR A 429 16.00 5.58 -26.16
C TYR A 429 14.84 6.58 -26.26
N GLU A 430 13.72 6.18 -26.85
CA GLU A 430 12.50 7.00 -26.90
C GLU A 430 11.96 7.32 -25.49
N CYS A 431 11.98 6.35 -24.57
CA CYS A 431 11.63 6.57 -23.17
C CYS A 431 12.57 7.59 -22.50
N ALA A 432 13.87 7.57 -22.81
CA ALA A 432 14.84 8.52 -22.28
C ALA A 432 14.65 9.94 -22.84
N VAL A 433 14.30 10.09 -24.12
CA VAL A 433 13.91 11.38 -24.72
C VAL A 433 12.66 11.94 -24.05
N SER A 434 11.66 11.07 -23.82
CA SER A 434 10.42 11.46 -23.14
C SER A 434 10.67 11.88 -21.69
N LEU A 435 11.57 11.17 -20.99
CA LEU A 435 12.00 11.53 -19.65
C LEU A 435 12.65 12.92 -19.62
N GLU A 436 13.63 13.22 -20.49
CA GLU A 436 14.26 14.54 -20.51
C GLU A 436 13.25 15.68 -20.75
N LYS A 437 12.33 15.51 -21.70
CA LYS A 437 11.27 16.48 -21.98
C LYS A 437 10.33 16.67 -20.80
N PHE A 438 10.04 15.60 -20.06
CA PHE A 438 9.24 15.68 -18.85
C PHE A 438 10.00 16.41 -17.73
N LEU A 439 11.29 16.12 -17.53
CA LEU A 439 12.12 16.76 -16.52
C LEU A 439 12.29 18.27 -16.78
N SER A 440 12.42 18.68 -18.05
CA SER A 440 12.50 20.11 -18.41
C SER A 440 11.22 20.87 -18.08
N ASN A 441 10.06 20.22 -18.04
CA ASN A 441 8.83 20.85 -17.60
C ASN A 441 8.66 20.79 -16.08
N LEU A 442 9.09 19.68 -15.46
CA LEU A 442 8.88 19.42 -14.04
C LEU A 442 9.75 20.28 -13.12
N PHE A 443 10.93 20.70 -13.58
CA PHE A 443 11.92 21.44 -12.78
C PHE A 443 12.12 22.90 -13.20
N HIS A 444 11.33 23.40 -14.16
CA HIS A 444 11.52 24.73 -14.77
C HIS A 444 10.43 25.76 -14.40
N ASP A 445 9.67 25.48 -13.34
CA ASP A 445 8.78 26.43 -12.63
C ASP A 445 9.42 26.94 -11.33
#